data_AF-A0A6B0Z2T8-F1
#
_entry.id   AF-A0A6B0Z2T8-F1
#
_cell.length_a   1.000
_cell.length_b   1.000
_cell.length_c   1.000
_cell.angle_alpha   90.00
_cell.angle_beta   90.00
_cell.angle_gamma   90.00
#
_symmetry.space_group_name_H-M   'P 1'
#
loop_
_entity.id
_entity.type
_entity.pdbx_description
1 polymer ?
#
loop_
_entity_poly.entity_id
_entity_poly.type
_entity_poly.pdbx_seq_one_letter_code
_entity_poly.pdbx_strand_id
1 'polypeptide(L)'
;MFSKIPDRTFVFAVFALLLGIAAFAYLTLWPSFEIVETNTDGIRTVRRGGIADSNGILGVVFAVIPVLITLGAILSVPPNGQSERRHKLNLIVGTVLLWGFILLFAQRIGILYVPAATMLTSVIVLMLVRDRAWGKPGAQERTKSARELREEAVNRAARSGNRVGRRRSTRRRSR
;
A
#
# COMPACT_ATOMS: atom_id res chain seq x y z
N MET A 1 21.98 13.72 0.15
CA MET A 1 20.55 14.07 0.26
C MET A 1 19.76 12.86 -0.23
N PHE A 2 19.29 12.02 0.70
CA PHE A 2 18.91 10.64 0.41
C PHE A 2 17.71 10.54 -0.54
N SER A 3 17.94 9.99 -1.73
CA SER A 3 16.95 9.33 -2.58
C SER A 3 16.36 8.13 -1.81
N LYS A 4 15.42 8.39 -0.89
CA LYS A 4 14.51 7.36 -0.38
C LYS A 4 13.48 7.13 -1.47
N ILE A 5 13.70 6.09 -2.28
CA ILE A 5 12.66 5.57 -3.16
C ILE A 5 11.44 5.31 -2.26
N PRO A 6 10.27 5.94 -2.53
CA PRO A 6 9.09 5.74 -1.72
C PRO A 6 8.75 4.25 -1.72
N ASP A 7 8.41 3.74 -0.54
CA ASP A 7 7.97 2.36 -0.37
C ASP A 7 6.87 2.06 -1.40
N ARG A 8 6.96 0.94 -2.12
CA ARG A 8 5.98 0.57 -3.17
C ARG A 8 4.56 0.60 -2.62
N THR A 9 4.41 0.25 -1.35
CA THR A 9 3.17 0.31 -0.57
C THR A 9 2.57 1.72 -0.54
N PHE A 10 3.41 2.73 -0.33
CA PHE A 10 3.01 4.14 -0.31
C PHE A 10 2.62 4.62 -1.72
N VAL A 11 3.39 4.23 -2.75
CA VAL A 11 3.10 4.57 -4.15
C VAL A 11 1.72 4.05 -4.56
N PHE A 12 1.43 2.77 -4.29
CA PHE A 12 0.11 2.19 -4.60
C PHE A 12 -1.03 2.87 -3.84
N ALA A 13 -0.81 3.26 -2.59
CA ALA A 13 -1.80 3.98 -1.80
C ALA A 13 -2.09 5.38 -2.38
N VAL A 14 -1.05 6.11 -2.80
CA VAL A 14 -1.20 7.41 -3.49
C VAL A 14 -1.96 7.26 -4.81
N PHE A 15 -1.64 6.24 -5.62
CA PHE A 15 -2.39 5.94 -6.84
C PHE A 15 -3.87 5.65 -6.57
N ALA A 16 -4.18 4.91 -5.49
CA ALA A 16 -5.55 4.67 -5.09
C ALA A 16 -6.30 5.99 -4.78
N LEU A 17 -5.64 6.95 -4.12
CA LEU A 17 -6.22 8.28 -3.88
C LEU A 17 -6.50 9.02 -5.18
N LEU A 18 -5.51 9.06 -6.07
CA LEU A 18 -5.61 9.79 -7.32
C LEU A 18 -6.76 9.23 -8.17
N LEU A 19 -6.92 7.91 -8.20
CA LEU A 19 -8.05 7.26 -8.86
C LEU A 19 -9.38 7.57 -8.17
N GLY A 20 -9.43 7.61 -6.84
CA GLY A 20 -10.61 8.03 -6.08
C GLY A 20 -11.01 9.49 -6.34
N ILE A 21 -10.04 10.40 -6.38
CA ILE A 21 -10.23 11.82 -6.70
C ILE A 21 -10.66 11.97 -8.17
N ALA A 22 -10.04 11.24 -9.10
CA ALA A 22 -10.41 11.26 -10.51
C ALA A 22 -11.85 10.74 -10.72
N ALA A 23 -12.24 9.67 -10.02
CA ALA A 23 -13.61 9.17 -10.02
C ALA A 23 -14.59 10.22 -9.47
N PHE A 24 -14.26 10.87 -8.35
CA PHE A 24 -15.06 11.95 -7.78
C PHE A 24 -15.20 13.14 -8.73
N ALA A 25 -14.09 13.60 -9.31
CA ALA A 25 -14.05 14.67 -10.29
C ALA A 25 -14.87 14.32 -11.53
N TYR A 26 -14.80 13.08 -12.01
CA TYR A 26 -15.63 12.61 -13.11
C TYR A 26 -17.12 12.67 -12.76
N LEU A 27 -17.52 12.17 -11.59
CA LEU A 27 -18.93 12.15 -11.17
C LEU A 27 -19.52 13.56 -10.96
N THR A 28 -18.67 14.53 -10.61
CA THR A 28 -19.08 15.91 -10.32
C THR A 28 -18.96 16.84 -11.52
N LEU A 29 -17.95 16.67 -12.37
CA LEU A 29 -17.60 17.60 -13.46
C LEU A 29 -17.92 17.06 -14.86
N TRP A 30 -17.86 15.74 -15.08
CA TRP A 30 -18.12 15.14 -16.40
C TRP A 30 -19.55 15.28 -16.97
N PRO A 31 -20.63 15.35 -16.17
CA PRO A 31 -21.98 15.39 -16.72
C PRO A 31 -22.38 16.78 -17.26
N SER A 32 -21.42 17.68 -17.45
CA SER A 32 -21.65 19.03 -17.96
C SER A 32 -21.64 19.13 -19.49
N PHE A 33 -21.27 18.08 -20.24
CA PHE A 33 -21.11 18.18 -21.70
C PHE A 33 -21.62 16.93 -22.43
N GLU A 34 -22.83 16.99 -22.98
CA GLU A 34 -23.25 16.15 -24.11
C GLU A 34 -23.92 17.06 -25.15
N ILE A 35 -23.31 17.15 -26.34
CA ILE A 35 -23.84 17.90 -27.50
C ILE A 35 -24.44 16.85 -28.44
N VAL A 36 -25.75 16.93 -28.71
CA VAL A 36 -26.39 16.14 -29.77
C VAL A 36 -27.31 17.05 -30.59
N GLU A 37 -27.03 17.14 -31.88
CA GLU A 37 -27.87 17.76 -32.90
C GLU A 37 -29.13 16.91 -33.13
N THR A 38 -30.29 17.56 -33.16
CA THR A 38 -31.54 16.94 -33.62
C THR A 38 -31.90 17.44 -35.00
N ASN A 39 -32.21 16.47 -35.87
CA ASN A 39 -32.80 16.67 -37.18
C ASN A 39 -34.23 17.22 -37.01
N THR A 40 -34.47 18.45 -37.46
CA THR A 40 -35.76 19.16 -37.57
C THR A 40 -36.42 19.72 -36.29
N ASP A 41 -36.37 21.05 -36.17
CA ASP A 41 -37.37 21.98 -35.58
C ASP A 41 -37.70 21.98 -34.07
N GLY A 42 -36.68 22.12 -33.23
CA GLY A 42 -36.87 22.70 -31.89
C GLY A 42 -36.08 21.99 -30.81
N ILE A 43 -34.94 22.57 -30.45
CA ILE A 43 -33.99 22.02 -29.50
C ILE A 43 -34.62 21.97 -28.10
N ARG A 44 -35.15 20.80 -27.72
CA ARG A 44 -35.47 20.49 -26.32
C ARG A 44 -34.23 19.90 -25.66
N THR A 45 -33.58 20.70 -24.82
CA THR A 45 -32.46 20.29 -23.97
C THR A 45 -32.94 19.27 -22.92
N VAL A 46 -32.69 17.98 -23.11
CA VAL A 46 -32.84 17.01 -22.01
C VAL A 46 -31.52 16.93 -21.27
N ARG A 47 -31.38 17.80 -20.25
CA ARG A 47 -30.24 17.82 -19.33
C ARG A 47 -30.28 16.55 -18.47
N ARG A 48 -29.47 15.53 -18.81
CA ARG A 48 -29.07 14.52 -17.81
C ARG A 48 -27.91 15.11 -17.03
N GLY A 49 -28.29 15.98 -16.10
CA GLY A 49 -27.32 16.67 -15.27
C GLY A 49 -26.57 15.68 -14.37
N GLY A 50 -25.46 16.15 -13.83
CA GLY A 50 -24.61 15.34 -12.98
C GLY A 50 -25.24 14.82 -11.73
N ILE A 51 -24.48 14.05 -10.95
CA ILE A 51 -24.91 13.68 -9.61
C ILE A 51 -25.24 14.91 -8.75
N ALA A 52 -24.57 16.04 -9.02
CA ALA A 52 -24.88 17.35 -8.44
C ALA A 52 -26.23 17.93 -8.93
N ASP A 53 -26.63 17.64 -10.16
CA ASP A 53 -27.89 18.14 -10.74
C ASP A 53 -29.07 17.18 -10.50
N SER A 54 -28.83 15.87 -10.43
CA SER A 54 -29.87 14.83 -10.31
C SER A 54 -30.21 14.52 -8.86
N ASN A 55 -29.22 14.56 -7.96
CA ASN A 55 -29.37 14.23 -6.54
C ASN A 55 -28.99 15.40 -5.61
N GLY A 56 -28.62 16.56 -6.18
CA GLY A 56 -28.22 17.73 -5.41
C GLY A 56 -26.97 17.49 -4.56
N ILE A 57 -26.90 18.18 -3.43
CA ILE A 57 -25.81 18.10 -2.44
C ILE A 57 -25.61 16.67 -1.93
N LEU A 58 -26.68 15.88 -1.77
CA LEU A 58 -26.59 14.50 -1.29
C LEU A 58 -25.76 13.63 -2.22
N GLY A 59 -25.92 13.79 -3.53
CA GLY A 59 -25.12 13.08 -4.52
C GLY A 59 -23.62 13.37 -4.38
N VAL A 60 -23.28 14.64 -4.18
CA VAL A 60 -21.89 15.08 -3.96
C VAL A 60 -21.33 14.52 -2.66
N VAL A 61 -22.13 14.55 -1.58
CA VAL A 61 -21.74 13.97 -0.28
C VAL A 61 -21.43 12.48 -0.43
N PHE A 62 -22.28 11.71 -1.11
CA PHE A 62 -22.03 10.28 -1.35
C PHE A 62 -20.77 10.03 -2.18
N ALA A 63 -20.47 10.88 -3.17
CA ALA A 63 -19.28 10.76 -3.99
C ALA A 63 -17.98 11.12 -3.23
N VAL A 64 -18.05 11.95 -2.20
CA VAL A 64 -16.89 12.31 -1.36
C VAL A 64 -16.51 11.18 -0.38
N ILE A 65 -17.48 10.42 0.12
CA ILE A 65 -17.25 9.32 1.10
C ILE A 65 -16.10 8.38 0.70
N PRO A 66 -16.08 7.77 -0.50
CA PRO A 66 -15.00 6.88 -0.92
C PRO A 66 -13.63 7.59 -1.02
N VAL A 67 -13.60 8.89 -1.31
CA VAL A 67 -12.37 9.70 -1.28
C VAL A 67 -11.86 9.87 0.14
N LEU A 68 -12.75 10.12 1.10
CA LEU A 68 -12.36 10.21 2.52
C LEU A 68 -11.88 8.87 3.07
N ILE A 69 -12.52 7.76 2.67
CA ILE A 69 -12.09 6.41 3.03
C ILE A 69 -10.69 6.11 2.49
N THR A 70 -10.43 6.41 1.21
CA THR A 70 -9.12 6.22 0.59
C THR A 70 -8.05 7.11 1.24
N LEU A 71 -8.38 8.35 1.59
CA LEU A 71 -7.50 9.26 2.32
C LEU A 71 -7.14 8.72 3.72
N GLY A 72 -8.15 8.26 4.49
CA GLY A 72 -7.93 7.64 5.80
C GLY A 72 -7.08 6.37 5.73
N ALA A 73 -7.24 5.58 4.66
CA ALA A 73 -6.43 4.40 4.41
C ALA A 73 -4.95 4.77 4.15
N ILE A 74 -4.67 5.83 3.39
CA ILE A 74 -3.29 6.28 3.11
C ILE A 74 -2.60 6.83 4.34
N LEU A 75 -3.32 7.62 5.15
CA LEU A 75 -2.78 8.13 6.42
C LEU A 75 -2.43 6.99 7.39
N SER A 76 -2.99 5.81 7.17
CA SER A 76 -2.69 4.61 7.94
C SER A 76 -1.47 3.84 7.42
N VAL A 77 -0.94 4.16 6.24
CA VAL A 77 0.26 3.52 5.69
C VAL A 77 1.50 4.09 6.37
N PRO A 78 2.27 3.28 7.12
CA PRO A 78 3.44 3.77 7.84
C PRO A 78 4.56 4.14 6.86
N PRO A 79 5.10 5.37 6.90
CA PRO A 79 6.13 5.82 5.95
C PRO A 79 7.48 5.10 6.12
N ASN A 80 7.72 4.50 7.29
CA ASN A 80 8.97 3.77 7.61
C ASN A 80 8.80 2.24 7.57
N GLY A 81 7.63 1.74 7.16
CA GLY A 81 7.40 0.32 6.91
C GLY A 81 7.38 -0.61 8.13
N GLN A 82 7.52 -0.09 9.35
CA GLN A 82 7.10 -0.79 10.56
C GLN A 82 5.62 -0.54 10.77
N SER A 83 4.80 -1.52 10.44
CA SER A 83 3.37 -1.42 10.63
C SER A 83 2.95 -1.97 11.97
N GLU A 84 2.55 -1.08 12.88
CA GLU A 84 1.84 -1.47 14.08
C GLU A 84 0.49 -2.13 13.75
N ARG A 85 -0.01 -2.94 14.68
CA ARG A 85 -1.28 -3.65 14.54
C ARG A 85 -2.46 -2.71 14.24
N ARG A 86 -2.43 -1.48 14.78
CA ARG A 86 -3.46 -0.45 14.57
C ARG A 86 -3.51 0.02 13.12
N HIS A 87 -2.35 0.25 12.49
CA HIS A 87 -2.25 0.67 11.10
C HIS A 87 -2.80 -0.39 10.13
N LYS A 88 -2.52 -1.67 10.40
CA LYS A 88 -3.08 -2.80 9.62
C LYS A 88 -4.60 -2.85 9.70
N LEU A 89 -5.13 -2.76 10.92
CA LEU A 89 -6.57 -2.80 11.14
C LEU A 89 -7.27 -1.64 10.44
N ASN A 90 -6.73 -0.41 10.53
CA ASN A 90 -7.35 0.73 9.87
C ASN A 90 -7.33 0.61 8.33
N LEU A 91 -6.24 0.09 7.77
CA LEU A 91 -6.13 -0.17 6.33
C LEU A 91 -7.14 -1.24 5.86
N ILE A 92 -7.28 -2.33 6.62
CA ILE A 92 -8.24 -3.41 6.32
C ILE A 92 -9.68 -2.89 6.42
N VAL A 93 -10.01 -2.20 7.52
CA VAL A 93 -11.36 -1.64 7.73
C VAL A 93 -11.69 -0.63 6.64
N GLY A 94 -10.78 0.28 6.30
CA GLY A 94 -10.98 1.24 5.21
C GLY A 94 -11.21 0.55 3.86
N THR A 95 -10.46 -0.51 3.55
CA THR A 95 -10.63 -1.24 2.29
C THR A 95 -11.95 -2.02 2.25
N VAL A 96 -12.36 -2.63 3.36
CA VAL A 96 -13.66 -3.31 3.47
C VAL A 96 -14.82 -2.32 3.34
N LEU A 97 -14.73 -1.15 3.98
CA LEU A 97 -15.72 -0.08 3.85
C LEU A 97 -15.83 0.42 2.41
N LEU A 98 -14.70 0.56 1.71
CA LEU A 98 -14.68 0.97 0.30
C LEU A 98 -15.36 -0.09 -0.58
N TRP A 99 -15.08 -1.38 -0.38
CA TRP A 99 -15.76 -2.46 -1.09
C TRP A 99 -17.26 -2.52 -0.77
N GLY A 100 -17.64 -2.33 0.48
CA GLY A 100 -19.05 -2.24 0.89
C GLY A 100 -19.77 -1.08 0.20
N PHE A 101 -19.12 0.09 0.13
CA PHE A 101 -19.64 1.23 -0.62
C PHE A 101 -19.80 0.90 -2.11
N ILE A 102 -18.80 0.28 -2.74
CA ILE A 102 -18.86 -0.12 -4.15
C ILE A 102 -20.04 -1.05 -4.39
N LEU A 103 -20.26 -2.05 -3.53
CA LEU A 103 -21.37 -3.00 -3.68
C LEU A 103 -22.74 -2.33 -3.50
N LEU A 104 -22.90 -1.48 -2.48
CA LEU A 104 -24.16 -0.77 -2.22
C LEU A 104 -24.52 0.22 -3.33
N PHE A 105 -23.52 0.83 -3.97
CA PHE A 105 -23.73 1.86 -5.00
C PHE A 105 -23.32 1.42 -6.41
N ALA A 106 -23.08 0.13 -6.64
CA ALA A 106 -22.51 -0.44 -7.88
C ALA A 106 -23.27 0.03 -9.13
N GLN A 107 -24.60 0.06 -9.03
CA GLN A 107 -25.51 0.34 -10.14
C GLN A 107 -25.54 1.81 -10.58
N ARG A 108 -24.97 2.72 -9.77
CA ARG A 108 -25.02 4.18 -9.99
C ARG A 108 -23.64 4.81 -10.09
N ILE A 109 -22.78 4.51 -9.11
CA ILE A 109 -21.56 5.30 -8.82
C ILE A 109 -20.38 4.38 -8.49
N GLY A 110 -20.65 3.27 -7.81
CA GLY A 110 -19.64 2.41 -7.19
C GLY A 110 -18.61 1.84 -8.15
N ILE A 111 -18.99 1.55 -9.40
CA ILE A 111 -18.09 0.91 -10.37
C ILE A 111 -16.84 1.77 -10.69
N LEU A 112 -16.95 3.10 -10.60
CA LEU A 112 -15.82 4.00 -10.84
C LEU A 112 -14.72 3.91 -9.76
N TYR A 113 -15.06 3.41 -8.57
CA TYR A 113 -14.11 3.29 -7.46
C TYR A 113 -13.42 1.92 -7.41
N VAL A 114 -13.78 0.98 -8.29
CA VAL A 114 -13.15 -0.36 -8.37
C VAL A 114 -11.63 -0.29 -8.58
N PRO A 115 -11.09 0.56 -9.46
CA PRO A 115 -9.64 0.71 -9.60
C PRO A 115 -8.95 1.17 -8.30
N ALA A 116 -9.57 2.09 -7.56
CA ALA A 116 -9.03 2.56 -6.28
C ALA A 116 -9.06 1.44 -5.22
N ALA A 117 -10.13 0.66 -5.16
CA ALA A 117 -10.26 -0.44 -4.20
C ALA A 117 -9.30 -1.60 -4.48
N THR A 118 -9.07 -1.94 -5.74
CA THR A 118 -8.08 -2.97 -6.13
C THR A 118 -6.65 -2.55 -5.79
N MET A 119 -6.32 -1.26 -5.94
CA MET A 119 -5.03 -0.71 -5.51
C MET A 119 -4.86 -0.79 -3.99
N LEU A 120 -5.86 -0.38 -3.19
CA LEU A 120 -5.80 -0.54 -1.73
C LEU A 120 -5.71 -2.00 -1.28
N THR A 121 -6.41 -2.90 -1.97
CA THR A 121 -6.29 -4.34 -1.72
C THR A 121 -4.87 -4.84 -1.95
N SER A 122 -4.21 -4.34 -3.01
CA SER A 122 -2.80 -4.64 -3.30
C SER A 122 -1.86 -4.12 -2.21
N VAL A 123 -2.12 -2.95 -1.64
CA VAL A 123 -1.40 -2.40 -0.48
C VAL A 123 -1.50 -3.34 0.72
N ILE A 124 -2.71 -3.83 1.04
CA ILE A 124 -2.93 -4.80 2.13
C ILE A 124 -2.14 -6.08 1.87
N VAL A 125 -2.24 -6.66 0.67
CA VAL A 125 -1.55 -7.90 0.33
C VAL A 125 -0.03 -7.72 0.45
N LEU A 126 0.52 -6.62 -0.07
CA LEU A 126 1.95 -6.34 0.02
C LEU A 126 2.41 -6.18 1.47
N MET A 127 1.59 -5.50 2.29
CA MET A 127 1.82 -5.32 3.72
C MET A 127 1.80 -6.66 4.48
N LEU A 128 0.84 -7.54 4.19
CA LEU A 128 0.74 -8.88 4.78
C LEU A 128 1.89 -9.81 4.35
N VAL A 129 2.27 -9.78 3.07
CA VAL A 129 3.40 -10.58 2.55
C VAL A 129 4.70 -10.12 3.21
N ARG A 130 4.90 -8.81 3.34
CA ARG A 130 6.07 -8.27 4.02
C ARG A 130 6.10 -8.68 5.49
N ASP A 131 4.96 -8.65 6.17
CA ASP A 131 4.85 -9.09 7.55
C ASP A 131 5.13 -10.59 7.71
N ARG A 132 4.82 -11.43 6.72
CA ARG A 132 5.21 -12.85 6.72
C ARG A 132 6.69 -13.06 6.39
N ALA A 133 7.21 -12.32 5.41
CA ALA A 133 8.63 -12.39 5.00
C ALA A 133 9.58 -11.88 6.11
N TRP A 134 9.12 -10.92 6.92
CA TRP A 134 9.85 -10.33 8.05
C TRP A 134 9.34 -10.82 9.42
N GLY A 135 8.38 -11.74 9.44
CA GLY A 135 7.49 -12.08 10.57
C GLY A 135 8.09 -12.85 11.74
N LYS A 136 9.39 -12.77 11.95
CA LYS A 136 9.95 -13.05 13.27
C LYS A 136 10.83 -11.87 13.63
N PRO A 137 10.44 -10.99 14.57
CA PRO A 137 11.39 -10.10 15.22
C PRO A 137 12.61 -10.88 15.75
N GLY A 138 12.42 -12.14 16.14
CA GLY A 138 13.51 -13.07 16.46
C GLY A 138 14.32 -13.62 15.27
N ALA A 139 13.95 -13.45 14.00
CA ALA A 139 14.76 -13.89 12.85
C ALA A 139 15.90 -12.91 12.54
N GLN A 140 15.71 -11.61 12.73
CA GLN A 140 16.81 -10.65 12.64
C GLN A 140 17.79 -10.81 13.82
N GLU A 141 17.29 -11.04 15.04
CA GLU A 141 18.13 -11.39 16.19
C GLU A 141 18.80 -12.76 16.05
N ARG A 142 18.11 -13.78 15.52
CA ARG A 142 18.72 -15.09 15.23
C ARG A 142 19.75 -15.04 14.13
N THR A 143 19.57 -14.19 13.11
CA THR A 143 20.57 -14.04 12.05
C THR A 143 21.76 -13.22 12.49
N LYS A 144 21.56 -12.14 13.28
CA LYS A 144 22.67 -11.44 13.93
C LYS A 144 23.42 -12.35 14.90
N SER A 145 22.73 -13.02 15.82
CA SER A 145 23.36 -13.93 16.78
C SER A 145 23.99 -15.15 16.11
N ALA A 146 23.40 -15.73 15.05
CA ALA A 146 24.04 -16.80 14.28
C ALA A 146 25.28 -16.32 13.53
N ARG A 147 25.30 -15.07 13.06
CA ARG A 147 26.46 -14.48 12.39
C ARG A 147 27.58 -14.20 13.40
N GLU A 148 27.25 -13.66 14.56
CA GLU A 148 28.18 -13.44 15.68
C GLU A 148 28.75 -14.77 16.19
N LEU A 149 27.90 -15.79 16.40
CA LEU A 149 28.35 -17.13 16.79
C LEU A 149 29.27 -17.78 15.74
N ARG A 150 29.02 -17.52 14.45
CA ARG A 150 29.86 -18.04 13.37
C ARG A 150 31.20 -17.33 13.31
N GLU A 151 31.23 -16.00 13.48
CA GLU A 151 32.48 -15.23 13.57
C GLU A 151 33.29 -15.61 14.81
N GLU A 152 32.63 -15.86 15.94
CA GLU A 152 33.28 -16.31 17.16
C GLU A 152 33.88 -17.73 16.99
N ALA A 153 33.17 -18.64 16.34
CA ALA A 153 33.66 -19.98 16.02
C ALA A 153 34.87 -19.94 15.07
N VAL A 154 34.84 -19.08 14.04
CA VAL A 154 35.97 -18.88 13.12
C VAL A 154 37.18 -18.30 13.85
N ASN A 155 36.98 -17.33 14.73
CA ASN A 155 38.05 -16.75 15.55
C ASN A 155 38.65 -17.76 16.54
N ARG A 156 37.84 -18.63 17.14
CA ARG A 156 38.35 -19.73 17.99
C ARG A 156 39.15 -20.76 17.19
N ALA A 157 38.70 -21.12 15.99
CA ALA A 157 39.42 -22.04 15.10
C ALA A 157 40.79 -21.46 14.67
N ALA A 158 40.85 -20.18 14.34
CA ALA A 158 42.10 -19.50 13.97
C ALA A 158 43.12 -19.49 15.14
N ARG A 159 42.66 -19.26 16.39
CA ARG A 159 43.53 -19.31 17.58
C ARG A 159 44.00 -20.73 17.92
N SER A 160 43.15 -21.73 17.69
CA SER A 160 43.48 -23.15 17.84
C SER A 160 44.57 -23.60 16.86
N GLY A 161 44.44 -23.29 15.57
CA GLY A 161 45.42 -23.62 14.54
C GLY A 161 46.81 -23.03 14.82
N ASN A 162 46.86 -21.79 15.33
CA ASN A 162 48.12 -21.13 15.69
C ASN A 162 48.84 -21.80 16.88
N ARG A 163 48.11 -22.39 17.84
CA ARG A 163 48.71 -23.14 18.96
C ARG A 163 49.28 -24.49 18.52
N VAL A 164 48.63 -25.16 17.58
CA VAL A 164 49.09 -26.45 17.04
C VAL A 164 50.32 -26.28 16.14
N GLY A 165 50.33 -25.24 15.30
CA GLY A 165 51.51 -24.89 14.48
C GLY A 165 52.74 -24.56 15.33
N ARG A 166 52.54 -23.81 16.43
CA ARG A 166 53.65 -23.42 17.33
C ARG A 166 54.26 -24.62 18.06
N ARG A 167 53.45 -25.60 18.51
CA ARG A 167 53.95 -26.85 19.12
C ARG A 167 54.69 -27.78 18.15
N ARG A 168 54.32 -27.79 16.86
CA ARG A 168 55.08 -28.55 15.84
C ARG A 168 56.41 -27.90 15.48
N SER A 169 56.48 -26.57 15.47
CA SER A 169 57.72 -25.85 15.16
C SER A 169 58.80 -26.00 16.24
N THR A 170 58.42 -26.07 17.52
CA THR A 170 59.38 -26.30 18.62
C THR A 170 59.86 -27.74 18.69
N ARG A 171 59.02 -28.72 18.34
CA ARG A 171 59.40 -30.15 18.37
C ARG A 171 60.27 -30.58 17.18
N ARG A 172 60.32 -29.79 16.10
CA ARG A 172 61.17 -30.06 14.93
C ARG A 172 62.56 -29.43 15.04
N ARG A 173 62.82 -28.63 16.09
CA ARG A 173 64.10 -27.98 16.37
C ARG A 173 64.92 -28.70 17.46
N SER A 174 64.39 -29.80 18.00
CA SER A 174 65.00 -30.61 19.06
C SER A 174 65.36 -32.04 18.60
N ARG A 175 65.53 -32.23 17.29
CA ARG A 175 66.13 -33.42 16.66
C ARG A 175 67.22 -32.92 15.74
#